data_AF-A0A9D9EFC8-F1
#
_entry.id   AF-A0A9D9EFC8-F1
#
_cell.length_a   1.000
_cell.length_b   1.000
_cell.length_c   1.000
_cell.angle_alpha   90.00
_cell.angle_beta   90.00
_cell.angle_gamma   90.00
#
_symmetry.space_group_name_H-M   'P 1'
#
loop_
_entity.id
_entity.type
_entity.pdbx_description
1 polymer ?
#
loop_
_entity_poly.entity_id
_entity_poly.type
_entity_poly.pdbx_seq_one_letter_code
_entity_poly.pdbx_strand_id
1 'polypeptide(L)'
;MKKFYLAMSVMFLCFTSAFAASSKKKADKDTQQWRYEIACDGVGTQGTYLVKVWSYSKKQATAANQAVKNAVHGVLFKGVAGRSGECTSKNPLVSSPAVQQDHADFFDKFFAEGGDYARYASVVGVPESVKIGKEYKVGVTVSVYKDQLRKDLEKAGIIKPLGGGIF
;
A
#
# COMPACT_ATOMS: atom_id res chain seq x y z
N MET A 1 39.02 23.91 39.19
CA MET A 1 39.01 23.71 37.72
C MET A 1 38.55 22.28 37.31
N LYS A 2 37.43 21.78 37.85
CA LYS A 2 36.86 20.46 37.49
C LYS A 2 35.36 20.48 37.19
N LYS A 3 34.68 21.60 37.47
CA LYS A 3 33.23 21.78 37.29
C LYS A 3 32.84 22.35 35.91
N PHE A 4 33.81 22.81 35.12
CA PHE A 4 33.59 23.34 33.77
C PHE A 4 33.60 22.27 32.67
N TYR A 5 34.19 21.10 32.90
CA TYR A 5 34.22 20.01 31.92
C TYR A 5 32.91 19.23 31.85
N LEU A 6 32.07 19.30 32.88
CA LEU A 6 30.79 18.59 32.91
C LEU A 6 29.71 19.24 32.01
N ALA A 7 29.84 20.54 31.73
CA ALA A 7 28.90 21.28 30.88
C ALA A 7 29.20 21.13 29.38
N MET A 8 30.42 20.71 29.01
CA MET A 8 30.86 20.61 27.60
C MET A 8 30.76 19.19 27.02
N SER A 9 30.26 18.20 27.78
CA SER A 9 30.03 16.84 27.28
C SER A 9 28.55 16.52 27.00
N VAL A 10 27.63 17.43 27.36
CA VAL A 10 26.17 17.21 27.17
C VAL A 10 25.68 17.76 25.82
N MET A 11 26.47 18.61 25.16
CA MET A 11 26.13 19.21 23.86
C MET A 11 26.73 18.46 22.65
N PHE A 12 26.85 17.13 22.74
CA PHE A 12 27.25 16.30 21.59
C PHE A 12 26.30 15.11 21.34
N LEU A 13 25.26 14.94 22.16
CA LEU A 13 24.37 13.77 22.14
C LEU A 13 23.01 14.00 21.45
N CYS A 14 22.76 15.18 20.87
CA CYS A 14 21.46 15.50 20.26
C CYS A 14 21.41 15.48 18.72
N PHE A 15 22.48 15.12 18.01
CA PHE A 15 22.52 15.28 16.54
C PHE A 15 22.17 14.03 15.71
N THR A 16 21.74 12.90 16.30
CA THR A 16 21.58 11.63 15.56
C THR A 16 20.15 11.27 15.15
N SER A 17 19.11 12.03 15.50
CA SER A 17 17.72 11.64 15.22
C SER A 17 17.13 12.14 13.89
N ALA A 18 17.81 13.03 13.15
CA ALA A 18 17.24 13.65 11.95
C ALA A 18 17.22 12.76 10.68
N PHE A 19 17.95 11.64 10.64
CA PHE A 19 18.04 10.80 9.43
C PHE A 19 16.91 9.77 9.28
N ALA A 20 16.11 9.50 10.32
CA ALA A 20 15.04 8.50 10.26
C ALA A 20 13.75 9.02 9.58
N ALA A 21 13.46 10.33 9.67
CA ALA A 21 12.23 10.92 9.13
C ALA A 21 12.27 11.12 7.60
N SER A 22 13.45 11.40 7.03
CA SER A 22 13.61 11.65 5.60
C SER A 22 13.37 10.40 4.73
N SER A 23 13.78 9.21 5.20
CA SER A 23 13.56 7.96 4.46
C SER A 23 12.08 7.57 4.38
N LYS A 24 11.30 7.86 5.43
CA LYS A 24 9.86 7.59 5.48
C LYS A 24 9.11 8.51 4.51
N LYS A 25 9.38 9.82 4.55
CA LYS A 25 8.80 10.79 3.59
C LYS A 25 9.07 10.44 2.12
N LYS A 26 10.26 9.92 1.78
CA LYS A 26 10.53 9.47 0.41
C LYS A 26 9.70 8.24 0.04
N ALA A 27 9.58 7.27 0.94
CA ALA A 27 8.76 6.09 0.71
C ALA A 27 7.29 6.49 0.48
N ASP A 28 6.74 7.38 1.29
CA ASP A 28 5.37 7.87 1.10
C ASP A 28 5.20 8.58 -0.25
N LYS A 29 6.18 9.39 -0.67
CA LYS A 29 6.20 10.01 -2.01
C LYS A 29 6.31 9.01 -3.16
N ASP A 30 7.08 7.94 -3.01
CA ASP A 30 7.17 6.87 -4.01
C ASP A 30 5.87 6.05 -4.08
N THR A 31 5.15 5.91 -2.97
CA THR A 31 3.77 5.41 -2.95
C THR A 31 2.81 6.37 -3.64
N GLN A 32 2.97 7.69 -3.48
CA GLN A 32 2.17 8.68 -4.22
C GLN A 32 2.39 8.60 -5.75
N GLN A 33 3.56 8.15 -6.20
CA GLN A 33 3.83 7.87 -7.61
C GLN A 33 3.31 6.49 -8.08
N TRP A 34 2.70 5.71 -7.19
CA TRP A 34 2.12 4.38 -7.48
C TRP A 34 3.06 3.45 -8.25
N ARG A 35 4.37 3.50 -7.93
CA ARG A 35 5.42 2.68 -8.54
C ARG A 35 5.42 1.25 -7.98
N TYR A 36 4.50 0.42 -8.47
CA TYR A 36 4.41 -1.00 -8.11
C TYR A 36 3.86 -1.87 -9.24
N GLU A 37 4.16 -3.16 -9.16
CA GLU A 37 3.57 -4.20 -10.00
C GLU A 37 2.53 -4.96 -9.17
N ILE A 38 1.41 -5.33 -9.79
CA ILE A 38 0.37 -6.16 -9.17
C ILE A 38 -0.08 -7.22 -10.17
N ALA A 39 -0.05 -8.47 -9.74
CA ALA A 39 -0.53 -9.61 -10.50
C ALA A 39 -1.34 -10.52 -9.57
N CYS A 40 -2.19 -11.35 -10.14
CA CYS A 40 -2.88 -12.38 -9.38
C CYS A 40 -1.87 -13.46 -8.97
N ASP A 41 -2.10 -14.07 -7.80
CA ASP A 41 -1.23 -15.08 -7.21
C ASP A 41 -2.06 -16.31 -6.83
N GLY A 42 -2.85 -16.78 -7.80
CA GLY A 42 -3.81 -17.87 -7.63
C GLY A 42 -5.27 -17.41 -7.45
N VAL A 43 -6.10 -18.34 -6.95
CA VAL A 43 -7.53 -18.12 -6.74
C VAL A 43 -7.77 -17.79 -5.27
N GLY A 44 -8.25 -16.57 -5.00
CA GLY A 44 -8.67 -16.17 -3.66
C GLY A 44 -9.91 -16.93 -3.20
N THR A 45 -10.13 -16.97 -1.88
CA THR A 45 -11.41 -17.43 -1.31
C THR A 45 -12.57 -16.51 -1.71
N GLN A 46 -13.82 -16.96 -1.56
CA GLN A 46 -14.99 -16.17 -1.90
C GLN A 46 -14.92 -14.77 -1.26
N GLY A 47 -15.06 -13.74 -2.09
CA GLY A 47 -14.97 -12.33 -1.66
C GLY A 47 -13.58 -11.77 -1.37
N THR A 48 -12.53 -12.51 -1.75
CA THR A 48 -11.14 -12.03 -1.68
C THR A 48 -10.42 -12.16 -3.02
N TYR A 49 -9.39 -11.33 -3.22
CA TYR A 49 -8.40 -11.53 -4.27
C TYR A 49 -7.05 -11.85 -3.65
N LEU A 50 -6.38 -12.89 -4.15
CA LEU A 50 -5.01 -13.19 -3.80
C LEU A 50 -4.09 -12.57 -4.84
N VAL A 51 -3.30 -11.57 -4.42
CA VAL A 51 -2.47 -10.77 -5.32
C VAL A 51 -1.02 -10.74 -4.86
N LYS A 52 -0.11 -10.81 -5.83
CA LYS A 52 1.31 -10.56 -5.63
C LYS A 52 1.61 -9.12 -5.96
N VAL A 53 2.19 -8.40 -5.01
CA VAL A 53 2.55 -6.99 -5.18
C VAL A 53 4.04 -6.80 -4.99
N TRP A 54 4.67 -6.14 -5.96
CA TRP A 54 6.07 -5.78 -5.91
C TRP A 54 6.24 -4.29 -5.62
N SER A 55 6.91 -3.98 -4.51
CA SER A 55 7.21 -2.61 -4.07
C SER A 55 8.71 -2.38 -3.96
N TYR A 56 9.13 -1.11 -4.08
CA TYR A 56 10.53 -0.73 -4.18
C TYR A 56 10.89 0.27 -3.07
N SER A 57 11.91 -0.04 -2.26
CA SER A 57 12.39 0.88 -1.22
C SER A 57 13.82 0.60 -0.81
N LYS A 58 14.52 1.59 -0.24
CA LYS A 58 15.85 1.41 0.36
C LYS A 58 15.82 0.50 1.61
N LYS A 59 14.65 0.31 2.22
CA LYS A 59 14.46 -0.54 3.40
C LYS A 59 13.43 -1.62 3.09
N GLN A 60 13.75 -2.88 3.35
CA GLN A 60 12.85 -4.03 3.10
C GLN A 60 11.52 -3.89 3.85
N ALA A 61 11.56 -3.56 5.15
CA ALA A 61 10.34 -3.39 5.97
C ALA A 61 9.43 -2.29 5.43
N THR A 62 9.99 -1.21 4.91
CA THR A 62 9.22 -0.13 4.30
C THR A 62 8.55 -0.58 3.01
N ALA A 63 9.27 -1.29 2.12
CA ALA A 63 8.68 -1.85 0.91
C ALA A 63 7.56 -2.86 1.22
N ALA A 64 7.71 -3.69 2.25
CA ALA A 64 6.68 -4.63 2.69
C ALA A 64 5.39 -3.91 3.17
N ASN A 65 5.53 -2.87 4.00
CA ASN A 65 4.40 -2.06 4.46
C ASN A 65 3.70 -1.33 3.30
N GLN A 66 4.48 -0.82 2.34
CA GLN A 66 3.95 -0.20 1.13
C GLN A 66 3.21 -1.20 0.25
N ALA A 67 3.66 -2.46 0.19
CA ALA A 67 3.02 -3.48 -0.63
C ALA A 67 1.55 -3.73 -0.24
N VAL A 68 1.22 -3.66 1.06
CA VAL A 68 -0.18 -3.75 1.53
C VAL A 68 -1.02 -2.58 1.00
N LYS A 69 -0.50 -1.35 1.11
CA LYS A 69 -1.16 -0.15 0.57
C LYS A 69 -1.36 -0.23 -0.94
N ASN A 70 -0.31 -0.66 -1.65
CA ASN A 70 -0.28 -0.85 -3.10
C ASN A 70 -1.25 -1.97 -3.55
N ALA A 71 -1.44 -3.03 -2.76
CA ALA A 71 -2.40 -4.10 -3.05
C ALA A 71 -3.83 -3.56 -3.10
N VAL A 72 -4.23 -2.81 -2.07
CA VAL A 72 -5.57 -2.21 -2.00
C VAL A 72 -5.76 -1.18 -3.10
N HIS A 73 -4.78 -0.30 -3.32
CA HIS A 73 -4.84 0.66 -4.43
C HIS A 73 -4.93 -0.03 -5.79
N GLY A 74 -4.14 -1.09 -6.01
CA GLY A 74 -4.15 -1.85 -7.25
C GLY A 74 -5.52 -2.44 -7.54
N VAL A 75 -6.13 -3.09 -6.55
CA VAL A 75 -7.49 -3.64 -6.67
C VAL A 75 -8.54 -2.53 -6.90
N LEU A 76 -8.37 -1.35 -6.30
CA LEU A 76 -9.31 -0.24 -6.47
C LEU A 76 -9.22 0.42 -7.85
N PHE A 77 -8.02 0.81 -8.28
CA PHE A 77 -7.85 1.76 -9.40
C PHE A 77 -7.08 1.22 -10.60
N LYS A 78 -6.20 0.23 -10.40
CA LYS A 78 -5.33 -0.30 -11.48
C LYS A 78 -5.85 -1.59 -12.10
N GLY A 79 -6.59 -2.37 -11.32
CA GLY A 79 -6.89 -3.77 -11.63
C GLY A 79 -5.72 -4.69 -11.33
N VAL A 80 -5.96 -5.98 -11.52
CA VAL A 80 -5.00 -7.05 -11.23
C VAL A 80 -4.70 -7.77 -12.54
N ALA A 81 -3.42 -7.83 -12.92
CA ALA A 81 -3.02 -8.59 -14.09
C ALA A 81 -3.21 -10.09 -13.87
N GLY A 82 -3.76 -10.79 -14.87
CA GLY A 82 -3.86 -12.24 -14.87
C GLY A 82 -2.49 -12.91 -15.00
N ARG A 83 -2.42 -14.18 -14.60
CA ARG A 83 -1.27 -15.06 -14.82
C ARG A 83 -1.76 -16.31 -15.55
N SER A 84 -1.18 -16.55 -16.72
CA SER A 84 -1.58 -17.64 -17.61
C SER A 84 -1.61 -18.98 -16.87
N GLY A 85 -2.73 -19.69 -16.96
CA GLY A 85 -2.91 -20.99 -16.31
C GLY A 85 -3.24 -20.97 -14.81
N GLU A 86 -3.14 -19.82 -14.14
CA GLU A 86 -3.43 -19.69 -12.69
C GLU A 86 -4.68 -18.88 -12.41
N CYS A 87 -4.78 -17.68 -12.98
CA CYS A 87 -5.84 -16.73 -12.64
C CYS A 87 -6.03 -15.66 -13.73
N THR A 88 -7.29 -15.25 -13.91
CA THR A 88 -7.67 -14.26 -14.91
C THR A 88 -7.49 -12.83 -14.40
N SER A 89 -7.24 -11.89 -15.32
CA SER A 89 -7.18 -10.47 -15.01
C SER A 89 -8.47 -10.00 -14.34
N LYS A 90 -8.34 -9.10 -13.37
CA LYS A 90 -9.47 -8.48 -12.66
C LYS A 90 -9.50 -6.99 -12.96
N ASN A 91 -10.66 -6.50 -13.35
CA ASN A 91 -10.86 -5.06 -13.52
C ASN A 91 -10.76 -4.35 -12.17
N PRO A 92 -10.39 -3.06 -12.15
CA PRO A 92 -10.44 -2.26 -10.93
C PRO A 92 -11.86 -2.21 -10.36
N LEU A 93 -11.99 -2.11 -9.04
CA LEU A 93 -13.29 -1.96 -8.39
C LEU A 93 -13.93 -0.59 -8.70
N VAL A 94 -13.09 0.44 -8.85
CA VAL A 94 -13.48 1.78 -9.24
C VAL A 94 -13.42 1.88 -10.76
N SER A 95 -14.57 2.14 -11.39
CA SER A 95 -14.71 2.14 -12.85
C SER A 95 -14.16 3.38 -13.55
N SER A 96 -13.95 4.48 -12.82
CA SER A 96 -13.46 5.74 -13.36
C SER A 96 -12.31 6.31 -12.52
N PRO A 97 -11.18 6.69 -13.13
CA PRO A 97 -10.11 7.42 -12.45
C PRO A 97 -10.56 8.72 -11.78
N ALA A 98 -11.65 9.33 -12.27
CA ALA A 98 -12.22 10.55 -11.71
C ALA A 98 -12.66 10.36 -10.25
N VAL A 99 -13.17 9.19 -9.86
CA VAL A 99 -13.60 8.92 -8.48
C VAL A 99 -12.46 9.10 -7.47
N GLN A 100 -11.22 8.80 -7.86
CA GLN A 100 -10.07 9.04 -6.99
C GLN A 100 -9.81 10.53 -6.76
N GLN A 101 -10.05 11.35 -7.80
CA GLN A 101 -9.86 12.81 -7.76
C GLN A 101 -11.05 13.49 -7.06
N ASP A 102 -12.28 13.12 -7.40
CA ASP A 102 -13.52 13.66 -6.85
C ASP A 102 -13.63 13.39 -5.34
N HIS A 103 -13.03 12.29 -4.87
CA HIS A 103 -12.99 11.89 -3.46
C HIS A 103 -11.56 11.87 -2.91
N ALA A 104 -10.68 12.76 -3.38
CA ALA A 104 -9.29 12.82 -2.95
C ALA A 104 -9.14 12.91 -1.42
N ASP A 105 -9.92 13.77 -0.76
CA ASP A 105 -9.91 13.92 0.70
C ASP A 105 -10.25 12.63 1.45
N PHE A 106 -11.14 11.80 0.88
CA PHE A 106 -11.47 10.49 1.43
C PHE A 106 -10.30 9.53 1.24
N PHE A 107 -9.77 9.45 0.02
CA PHE A 107 -8.70 8.50 -0.29
C PHE A 107 -7.36 8.85 0.39
N ASP A 108 -7.07 10.14 0.59
CA ASP A 108 -5.90 10.59 1.35
C ASP A 108 -5.95 10.11 2.80
N LYS A 109 -7.12 10.19 3.45
CA LYS A 109 -7.34 9.66 4.80
C LYS A 109 -7.35 8.13 4.80
N PHE A 110 -8.03 7.54 3.82
CA PHE A 110 -8.14 6.09 3.68
C PHE A 110 -6.76 5.42 3.53
N PHE A 111 -5.84 6.03 2.77
CA PHE A 111 -4.47 5.56 2.54
C PHE A 111 -3.41 6.21 3.45
N ALA A 112 -3.80 7.04 4.41
CA ALA A 112 -2.88 7.60 5.40
C ALA A 112 -2.20 6.49 6.22
N GLU A 113 -1.10 6.81 6.92
CA GLU A 113 -0.50 5.86 7.86
C GLU A 113 -1.51 5.47 8.95
N GLY A 114 -1.78 4.17 9.10
CA GLY A 114 -2.82 3.67 10.01
C GLY A 114 -4.26 3.88 9.50
N GLY A 115 -4.44 4.31 8.25
CA GLY A 115 -5.75 4.49 7.64
C GLY A 115 -6.50 3.18 7.38
N ASP A 116 -7.77 3.33 6.99
CA ASP A 116 -8.70 2.21 6.84
C ASP A 116 -8.27 1.18 5.81
N TYR A 117 -7.42 1.51 4.82
CA TYR A 117 -6.95 0.55 3.82
C TYR A 117 -6.42 -0.75 4.43
N ALA A 118 -5.76 -0.69 5.59
CA ALA A 118 -5.09 -1.83 6.21
C ALA A 118 -6.07 -2.95 6.63
N ARG A 119 -7.33 -2.63 6.94
CA ARG A 119 -8.34 -3.66 7.30
C ARG A 119 -8.80 -4.49 6.10
N TYR A 120 -8.55 -4.00 4.88
CA TYR A 120 -8.98 -4.65 3.64
C TYR A 120 -7.88 -5.54 3.04
N ALA A 121 -6.76 -5.71 3.72
CA ALA A 121 -5.64 -6.50 3.23
C ALA A 121 -4.99 -7.32 4.35
N SER A 122 -4.71 -8.58 4.08
CA SER A 122 -3.92 -9.46 4.94
C SER A 122 -2.72 -9.99 4.18
N VAL A 123 -1.53 -9.87 4.74
CA VAL A 123 -0.33 -10.50 4.17
C VAL A 123 -0.45 -12.02 4.32
N VAL A 124 -0.11 -12.74 3.26
CA VAL A 124 -0.12 -14.21 3.21
C VAL A 124 1.28 -14.68 2.81
N GLY A 125 1.78 -15.70 3.50
CA GLY A 125 3.10 -16.26 3.22
C GLY A 125 4.26 -15.34 3.64
N VAL A 126 5.43 -15.62 3.10
CA VAL A 126 6.68 -14.92 3.44
C VAL A 126 7.01 -13.90 2.34
N PRO A 127 7.24 -12.62 2.68
CA PRO A 127 7.75 -11.64 1.74
C PRO A 127 9.06 -12.09 1.10
N GLU A 128 9.16 -12.00 -0.22
CA GLU A 128 10.42 -12.19 -0.93
C GLU A 128 11.10 -10.85 -1.14
N SER A 129 12.43 -10.81 -1.09
CA SER A 129 13.16 -9.57 -1.32
C SER A 129 14.39 -9.80 -2.18
N VAL A 130 14.56 -8.94 -3.16
CA VAL A 130 15.69 -8.93 -4.08
C VAL A 130 16.32 -7.55 -4.05
N LYS A 131 17.64 -7.47 -3.85
CA LYS A 131 18.36 -6.20 -3.92
C LYS A 131 18.58 -5.82 -5.39
N ILE A 132 18.11 -4.65 -5.79
CA ILE A 132 18.26 -4.11 -7.14
C ILE A 132 18.99 -2.76 -7.04
N GLY A 133 20.29 -2.78 -7.34
CA GLY A 133 21.16 -1.60 -7.22
C GLY A 133 21.19 -1.04 -5.79
N LYS A 134 20.61 0.15 -5.59
CA LYS A 134 20.57 0.86 -4.30
C LYS A 134 19.25 0.68 -3.53
N GLU A 135 18.31 -0.08 -4.07
CA GLU A 135 16.98 -0.32 -3.45
C GLU A 135 16.68 -1.82 -3.38
N TYR A 136 15.65 -2.20 -2.64
CA TYR A 136 15.10 -3.55 -2.57
C TYR A 136 13.78 -3.58 -3.34
N LYS A 137 13.62 -4.59 -4.20
CA LYS A 137 12.33 -5.02 -4.75
C LYS A 137 11.79 -6.10 -3.84
N VAL A 138 10.67 -5.83 -3.18
CA VAL A 138 10.02 -6.74 -2.22
C VAL A 138 8.68 -7.19 -2.76
N GLY A 139 8.52 -8.50 -2.90
CA GLY A 139 7.30 -9.15 -3.35
C GLY A 139 6.51 -9.65 -2.15
N VAL A 140 5.26 -9.22 -2.02
CA VAL A 140 4.37 -9.65 -0.93
C VAL A 140 3.10 -10.21 -1.54
N THR A 141 2.71 -11.40 -1.10
CA THR A 141 1.40 -11.97 -1.42
C THR A 141 0.39 -11.43 -0.41
N VAL A 142 -0.70 -10.86 -0.89
CA VAL A 142 -1.72 -10.18 -0.08
C VAL A 142 -3.09 -10.70 -0.46
N SER A 143 -3.88 -11.10 0.53
CA SER A 143 -5.30 -11.34 0.39
C SER A 143 -6.05 -10.02 0.58
N VAL A 144 -6.73 -9.54 -0.46
CA VAL A 144 -7.51 -8.30 -0.43
C VAL A 144 -9.00 -8.62 -0.34
N TYR A 145 -9.67 -8.12 0.69
CA TYR A 145 -11.10 -8.36 0.96
C TYR A 145 -12.01 -7.51 0.05
N LYS A 146 -12.05 -7.87 -1.24
CA LYS A 146 -12.70 -7.07 -2.30
C LYS A 146 -14.19 -6.80 -2.04
N ASP A 147 -14.93 -7.77 -1.51
CA ASP A 147 -16.39 -7.64 -1.37
C ASP A 147 -16.72 -6.67 -0.23
N GLN A 148 -16.01 -6.80 0.89
CA GLN A 148 -16.12 -5.88 2.02
C GLN A 148 -15.68 -4.46 1.62
N LEU A 149 -14.57 -4.35 0.88
CA LEU A 149 -14.07 -3.07 0.38
C LEU A 149 -15.09 -2.39 -0.55
N ARG A 150 -15.65 -3.12 -1.52
CA ARG A 150 -16.70 -2.61 -2.41
C ARG A 150 -17.92 -2.17 -1.60
N LYS A 151 -18.42 -3.02 -0.71
CA LYS A 151 -19.62 -2.73 0.09
C LYS A 151 -19.47 -1.46 0.94
N ASP A 152 -18.32 -1.27 1.55
CA ASP A 152 -18.07 -0.09 2.39
C ASP A 152 -17.93 1.19 1.54
N LEU A 153 -17.32 1.10 0.35
CA LEU A 153 -17.26 2.23 -0.59
C LEU A 153 -18.63 2.59 -1.17
N GLU A 154 -19.48 1.60 -1.45
CA GLU A 154 -20.88 1.81 -1.86
C GLU A 154 -21.68 2.48 -0.75
N LYS A 155 -21.53 2.00 0.50
CA LYS A 155 -22.19 2.58 1.68
C LYS A 155 -21.72 4.02 1.96
N ALA A 156 -20.45 4.33 1.69
CA ALA A 156 -19.89 5.66 1.82
C ALA A 156 -20.25 6.59 0.65
N GLY A 157 -20.96 6.10 -0.38
CA GLY A 157 -21.34 6.89 -1.55
C GLY A 157 -20.18 7.21 -2.50
N ILE A 158 -19.06 6.50 -2.37
CA ILE A 158 -17.84 6.71 -3.18
C ILE A 158 -17.96 6.03 -4.55
N ILE A 159 -18.59 4.84 -4.59
CA ILE A 159 -18.84 4.12 -5.83
C ILE A 159 -20.32 3.72 -5.94
N LYS A 160 -20.79 3.55 -7.17
CA LYS A 160 -22.18 3.15 -7.42
C LYS A 160 -22.40 1.66 -7.08
N PRO A 161 -23.56 1.29 -6.52
CA PRO A 161 -23.93 -0.11 -6.29
C PRO A 161 -23.95 -0.91 -7.60
N LEU A 162 -23.51 -2.17 -7.52
CA LEU A 162 -23.76 -3.13 -8.60
C LEU A 162 -25.27 -3.44 -8.65
N GLY A 163 -25.94 -3.05 -9.75
CA GLY A 163 -27.35 -3.38 -9.98
C GLY A 163 -28.37 -2.23 -9.82
N GLY A 164 -27.93 -0.97 -9.80
CA GLY A 164 -28.83 0.20 -9.83
C GLY A 164 -29.46 0.49 -11.21
N GLY A 165 -29.89 -0.53 -11.95
CA GLY A 165 -30.51 -0.41 -13.26
C GLY A 165 -31.56 -1.51 -13.50
N ILE A 166 -32.78 -1.04 -13.77
CA ILE A 166 -34.04 -1.70 -14.20
C ILE A 166 -34.85 -2.51 -13.17
N PHE A 167 -35.74 -1.82 -12.46
CA PHE A 167 -37.13 -2.26 -12.32
C PHE A 167 -38.02 -1.25 -13.04
#